data_AF-A0A3D4V1Q5-F1
#
_entry.id   AF-A0A3D4V1Q5-F1
#
_cell.length_a   1.000
_cell.length_b   1.000
_cell.length_c   1.000
_cell.angle_alpha   90.00
_cell.angle_beta   90.00
_cell.angle_gamma   90.00
#
_symmetry.space_group_name_H-M   'P 1'
#
loop_
_entity.id
_entity.type
_entity.pdbx_description
1 polymer ?
#
loop_
_entity_poly.entity_id
_entity_poly.type
_entity_poly.pdbx_seq_one_letter_code
_entity_poly.pdbx_strand_id
1 'polypeptide(L)' 'MVEDNDVFDGLGIEIELKTPDDFLKVRETLTRMGVSSRKEKKLYQSCHILHKRGKYAILHFKEFF' A
#
# COMPACT_ATOMS: atom_id res chain seq x y z
N MET A 1 18.57 -19.35 13.13
CA MET A 1 18.91 -18.33 12.13
C MET A 1 17.59 -17.69 11.76
N VAL A 2 17.37 -16.43 12.17
CA VAL A 2 16.15 -15.71 11.78
C VAL A 2 16.36 -15.36 10.33
N GLU A 3 15.72 -16.09 9.43
CA GLU A 3 15.59 -15.62 8.06
C GLU A 3 14.79 -14.32 8.14
N ASP A 4 15.49 -13.20 8.06
CA ASP A 4 14.92 -11.89 7.80
C ASP A 4 14.31 -11.96 6.40
N ASN A 5 13.14 -12.59 6.35
CA ASN A 5 12.27 -12.61 5.18
C ASN A 5 11.69 -11.20 5.12
N ASP A 6 12.48 -10.23 4.70
CA ASP A 6 11.96 -8.94 4.33
C ASP A 6 11.07 -9.16 3.11
N VAL A 7 9.78 -9.30 3.40
CA VAL A 7 8.75 -9.62 2.42
C VAL A 7 8.57 -8.48 1.41
N PHE A 8 9.06 -7.28 1.74
CA PHE A 8 8.84 -6.06 0.99
C PHE A 8 10.15 -5.39 0.55
N ASP A 9 11.31 -6.03 0.73
CA ASP A 9 12.61 -5.50 0.32
C ASP A 9 12.59 -5.07 -1.15
N GLY A 10 12.90 -3.80 -1.38
CA GLY A 10 12.91 -3.18 -2.71
C GLY A 10 11.55 -2.92 -3.37
N LEU A 11 10.42 -3.35 -2.78
CA LEU A 11 9.08 -3.28 -3.41
C LEU A 11 8.14 -2.23 -2.79
N GLY A 12 8.41 -1.78 -1.56
CA GLY A 12 7.51 -0.86 -0.86
C GLY A 12 8.12 -0.16 0.33
N ILE A 13 7.30 0.64 1.00
CA ILE A 13 7.66 1.31 2.25
C ILE A 13 6.91 0.64 3.40
N GLU A 14 7.64 -0.04 4.29
CA GLU A 14 7.05 -0.61 5.50
C GLU A 14 6.51 0.50 6.42
N ILE A 15 5.36 0.24 7.05
CA ILE A 15 4.70 1.17 7.97
C ILE A 15 4.18 0.44 9.20
N GLU A 16 4.07 1.16 10.31
CA GLU A 16 3.40 0.69 11.53
C GLU A 16 2.00 1.31 11.61
N LEU A 17 1.03 0.50 12.07
CA LEU A 17 -0.33 0.95 12.34
C LEU A 17 -0.57 0.96 13.85
N LYS A 18 -1.28 1.98 14.35
CA LYS A 18 -1.61 2.09 15.78
C LYS A 18 -2.60 1.00 16.20
N THR A 19 -3.55 0.69 15.32
CA THR A 19 -4.56 -0.35 15.53
C THR A 19 -4.79 -1.14 14.23
N PRO A 20 -5.23 -2.41 14.31
CA PRO A 20 -5.55 -3.19 13.11
C PRO A 20 -6.63 -2.55 12.23
N ASP A 21 -7.59 -1.82 12.82
CA ASP A 21 -8.67 -1.13 12.10
C ASP A 21 -8.17 0.02 11.23
N ASP A 22 -7.00 0.59 11.55
CA ASP A 22 -6.40 1.65 10.73
C ASP A 22 -6.01 1.13 9.34
N PHE A 23 -5.84 -0.19 9.17
CA PHE A 23 -5.62 -0.79 7.85
C PHE A 23 -6.77 -0.45 6.89
N LEU A 24 -8.02 -0.57 7.35
CA LEU A 24 -9.19 -0.28 6.52
C LEU A 24 -9.29 1.22 6.20
N LYS A 25 -8.94 2.08 7.17
CA LYS A 25 -8.92 3.54 6.98
C LYS A 25 -7.88 3.96 5.95
N VAL A 26 -6.66 3.42 6.05
CA VAL A 26 -5.59 3.70 5.07
C VAL A 26 -5.97 3.16 3.70
N ARG A 27 -6.47 1.92 3.62
CA ARG A 27 -6.91 1.31 2.35
C ARG A 27 -7.97 2.15 1.65
N GLU A 28 -8.99 2.61 2.37
CA GLU A 28 -10.05 3.45 1.81
C GLU A 28 -9.51 4.82 1.40
N THR A 29 -8.69 5.45 2.25
CA THR A 29 -8.09 6.76 1.97
C THR A 29 -7.25 6.75 0.69
N LEU A 30 -6.48 5.69 0.45
CA LEU A 30 -5.67 5.53 -0.76
C LEU A 30 -6.50 5.46 -2.04
N THR A 31 -7.77 5.03 -1.99
CA THR A 31 -8.67 5.05 -3.16
C THR A 31 -9.08 6.46 -3.56
N ARG A 32 -9.01 7.42 -2.63
CA ARG A 32 -9.36 8.83 -2.81
C ARG A 32 -8.16 9.71 -3.20
N MET A 33 -6.99 9.10 -3.45
CA MET A 33 -5.76 9.79 -3.83
C MET A 33 -5.07 9.10 -5.01
N GLY A 34 -4.38 9.87 -5.85
CA GLY A 34 -3.60 9.34 -6.96
C GLY A 34 -3.56 10.28 -8.16
N VAL A 35 -3.42 9.73 -9.36
CA VAL A 35 -3.30 10.52 -10.59
C VAL A 35 -4.69 10.85 -11.13
N SER A 36 -5.02 12.13 -11.20
CA SER A 36 -6.27 12.61 -11.80
C SER A 36 -6.13 12.70 -13.32
N SER A 37 -6.99 11.99 -14.05
CA SER A 37 -7.14 12.15 -15.50
C SER A 37 -8.31 13.07 -15.80
N ARG A 38 -8.00 14.25 -16.32
CA ARG A 38 -9.01 15.21 -16.80
C ARG A 38 -9.76 14.69 -18.03
N LYS A 39 -9.08 13.91 -18.87
CA LYS A 39 -9.66 13.30 -20.09
C LYS A 39 -10.73 12.29 -19.73
N GLU A 40 -10.43 11.39 -18.80
CA GLU A 40 -11.38 10.34 -18.39
C GLU A 40 -12.29 10.76 -17.24
N LYS A 41 -12.03 11.93 -16.62
CA LYS A 41 -12.69 12.41 -15.40
C LYS A 41 -12.65 11.36 -14.28
N LYS A 42 -11.52 10.65 -14.16
CA LYS A 42 -11.29 9.56 -13.20
C LYS A 42 -10.04 9.84 -12.37
N LEU A 43 -10.06 9.39 -11.12
CA LEU A 43 -8.89 9.32 -10.26
C LEU A 43 -8.36 7.89 -10.27
N TYR A 44 -7.10 7.70 -10.63
CA TYR A 44 -6.46 6.40 -10.56
C TYR A 44 -5.64 6.29 -9.29
N GLN A 45 -6.00 5.32 -8.46
CA GLN A 45 -5.23 4.93 -7.29
C GLN A 45 -3.84 4.45 -7.72
N SER A 46 -2.80 5.08 -7.16
CA SER A 46 -1.40 4.77 -7.51
C SER A 46 -0.72 3.85 -6.50
N CYS A 47 -1.19 3.83 -5.24
CA CYS A 47 -0.57 3.06 -4.17
C CYS A 47 -1.60 2.22 -3.42
N HIS A 48 -1.12 1.12 -2.82
CA HIS A 48 -1.93 0.18 -2.06
C HIS A 48 -1.25 -0.14 -0.74
N ILE A 49 -2.03 -0.32 0.33
CA ILE A 49 -1.55 -0.91 1.57
C ILE A 49 -1.70 -2.43 1.49
N LEU A 50 -0.62 -3.15 1.77
CA LEU A 50 -0.59 -4.60 1.88
C LEU A 50 -0.33 -5.03 3.31
N HIS A 51 -0.82 -6.22 3.65
CA HIS A 51 -0.56 -6.89 4.91
C HIS A 51 -0.08 -8.30 4.61
N LYS A 52 1.14 -8.65 5.05
CA LYS A 52 1.71 -9.98 4.87
C LYS A 52 2.60 -10.33 6.06
N ARG A 53 2.41 -11.53 6.62
CA ARG A 53 3.16 -12.06 7.78
C ARG A 53 3.24 -11.08 8.97
N GLY A 54 2.17 -10.32 9.24
CA GLY A 54 2.11 -9.39 10.38
C GLY A 54 2.75 -8.02 10.13
N LYS A 55 3.29 -7.77 8.93
CA LYS A 55 3.85 -6.49 8.52
C LYS A 55 2.91 -5.76 7.55
N TYR A 56 2.94 -4.43 7.58
CA TYR A 56 2.22 -3.57 6.66
C TYR A 56 3.19 -2.79 5.78
N ALA A 57 2.84 -2.62 4.51
CA ALA A 57 3.63 -1.81 3.58
C ALA A 57 2.74 -1.05 2.60
N ILE A 58 3.21 0.12 2.17
CA ILE A 58 2.64 0.88 1.06
C ILE A 58 3.44 0.57 -0.20
N LEU A 59 2.77 0.02 -1.21
CA LEU A 59 3.39 -0.33 -2.49
C LEU A 59 2.79 0.49 -3.63
N HIS A 60 3.62 0.82 -4.61
CA HIS A 60 3.16 1.39 -5.87
C HIS A 60 2.49 0.30 -6.73
N PHE A 61 1.43 0.65 -7.48
CA PHE A 61 0.65 -0.34 -8.26
C PHE A 61 1.48 -1.10 -9.31
N LYS A 62 2.63 -0.56 -9.72
CA LYS A 62 3.54 -1.22 -10.67
C LYS A 62 4.23 -2.46 -10.08
N GLU A 63 4.41 -2.50 -8.77
CA GLU A 63 5.06 -3.61 -8.05
C GLU A 63 4.12 -4.82 -7.85
N PHE A 64 2.89 -4.74 -8.36
CA PHE A 64 1.92 -5.84 -8.36
C PHE A 64 2.06 -6.78 -9.57
N PHE A 65 2.94 -6.46 -10.53
CA PHE A 65 3.12 -7.19 -11.80
C PHE A 65 4.45 -7.93 -11.86
#